data_AF-A0A212EHF4-F1
#
_entry.id   AF-A0A212EHF4-F1
#
_cell.length_a   1.000
_cell.length_b   1.000
_cell.length_c   1.000
_cell.angle_alpha   90.00
_cell.angle_beta   90.00
_cell.angle_gamma   90.00
#
_symmetry.space_group_name_H-M   'P 1'
#
loop_
_entity.id
_entity.type
_entity.pdbx_description
1 polymer ?
#
loop_
_entity_poly.entity_id
_entity_poly.type
_entity_poly.pdbx_seq_one_letter_code
_entity_poly.pdbx_strand_id
1 'polypeptide(L)' 'MRLQLTLLWLALSLIRNSQGHARTFTRCQLSRELLRYNFPRTLIPNWVCLIEHASGRTTDKVTNHNNSYTSFGLFQ' A
#
# COMPACT_ATOMS: atom_id res chain seq x y z
N MET A 1 -15.61 -25.26 27.48
CA MET A 1 -14.26 -24.73 27.78
C MET A 1 -13.17 -25.21 26.80
N ARG A 2 -12.85 -26.51 26.68
CA ARG A 2 -11.79 -26.97 25.76
C ARG A 2 -12.04 -26.64 24.27
N LEU A 3 -13.28 -26.84 23.79
CA LEU A 3 -13.67 -26.51 22.41
C LEU A 3 -13.62 -25.01 22.10
N GLN A 4 -13.92 -24.17 23.10
CA GLN A 4 -13.85 -22.71 22.96
C GLN A 4 -12.40 -22.22 22.90
N LEU A 5 -11.51 -22.80 23.72
CA LEU A 5 -10.07 -22.49 23.64
C LEU A 5 -9.46 -22.93 22.30
N THR A 6 -9.84 -24.08 21.77
CA THR A 6 -9.35 -24.54 20.46
C THR A 6 -9.84 -23.65 19.32
N LEU A 7 -11.10 -23.21 19.35
CA LEU A 7 -11.65 -22.26 18.39
C LEU A 7 -10.95 -20.89 18.46
N LEU A 8 -10.65 -20.41 19.68
CA LEU A 8 -9.94 -19.15 19.88
C LEU A 8 -8.50 -19.22 19.33
N TRP A 9 -7.81 -20.33 19.56
CA TRP A 9 -6.46 -20.57 19.03
C TRP A 9 -6.43 -20.64 17.50
N LEU A 10 -7.41 -21.31 16.89
CA LEU A 10 -7.59 -21.37 15.43
C LEU A 10 -7.89 -19.99 14.83
N ALA A 11 -8.74 -19.19 15.48
CA ALA A 11 -8.99 -17.82 15.04
C ALA A 11 -7.72 -16.96 15.12
N LEU A 12 -6.96 -17.08 16.22
CA LEU A 12 -5.73 -16.30 16.42
C LEU A 12 -4.61 -16.67 15.44
N SER A 13 -4.54 -17.93 14.99
CA SER A 13 -3.56 -18.34 13.98
C SER A 13 -3.93 -17.85 12.58
N LEU A 14 -5.22 -17.80 12.23
CA LEU A 14 -5.70 -17.26 10.95
C LEU A 14 -5.40 -15.76 10.80
N ILE A 15 -5.57 -14.97 11.87
CA ILE A 15 -5.36 -13.51 11.84
C ILE A 15 -3.88 -13.13 11.64
N ARG A 16 -2.91 -13.97 12.04
CA ARG A 16 -1.47 -13.66 11.86
C ARG A 16 -1.02 -13.65 10.40
N ASN A 17 -1.77 -14.26 9.49
CA ASN A 17 -1.35 -14.41 8.09
C ASN A 17 -1.70 -13.22 7.19
N SER A 18 -2.49 -12.25 7.67
CA SER A 18 -2.79 -11.04 6.90
C SER A 18 -1.69 -9.99 7.07
N GLN A 19 -0.48 -10.29 6.56
CA GLN A 19 0.53 -9.23 6.39
C GLN A 19 0.20 -8.47 5.10
N GLY A 20 -0.19 -7.20 5.22
CA GLY A 20 -0.26 -6.30 4.08
C GLY A 20 1.13 -6.18 3.46
N HIS A 21 1.27 -6.56 2.19
CA HIS A 21 2.56 -6.53 1.52
C HIS A 21 2.93 -5.08 1.17
N ALA A 22 3.75 -4.45 2.02
CA ALA A 22 4.37 -3.17 1.72
C ALA A 22 5.39 -3.33 0.59
N ARG A 23 5.38 -2.42 -0.39
CA ARG A 23 6.28 -2.46 -1.54
C ARG A 23 6.80 -1.07 -1.86
N THR A 24 8.12 -0.97 -2.01
CA THR A 24 8.78 0.22 -2.56
C THR A 24 9.20 -0.05 -3.99
N PHE A 25 8.74 0.78 -4.93
CA PHE A 25 9.05 0.62 -6.35
C PHE A 25 10.29 1.42 -6.75
N THR A 26 11.08 0.87 -7.68
CA THR A 26 11.97 1.69 -8.51
C THR A 26 11.15 2.47 -9.54
N ARG A 27 11.71 3.56 -10.08
CA ARG A 27 11.03 4.43 -11.06
C ARG A 27 10.47 3.66 -12.27
N CYS A 28 11.28 2.74 -12.83
CA CYS A 28 10.88 1.93 -13.98
C CYS A 28 9.88 0.83 -13.63
N GLN A 29 9.90 0.29 -12.40
CA GLN A 29 8.87 -0.66 -11.96
C GLN A 29 7.53 0.05 -11.78
N LEU A 30 7.54 1.23 -11.15
CA LEU A 30 6.34 2.04 -11.00
C LEU A 30 5.72 2.38 -12.35
N SER A 31 6.54 2.85 -13.30
CA SER A 31 6.08 3.16 -14.66
C SER A 31 5.42 1.96 -15.35
N ARG A 32 5.98 0.76 -15.17
CA ARG A 32 5.43 -0.49 -15.72
C ARG A 32 4.10 -0.87 -15.08
N GLU A 33 3.97 -0.74 -13.76
CA GLU A 33 2.70 -1.00 -13.08
C GLU A 33 1.62 0.01 -13.50
N LEU A 34 1.94 1.31 -13.58
CA LEU A 34 0.98 2.32 -14.03
C LEU A 34 0.47 2.01 -15.45
N LEU A 35 1.36 1.62 -16.36
CA LEU A 35 0.97 1.16 -17.71
C LEU A 35 0.09 -0.10 -17.67
N ARG A 36 0.43 -1.06 -16.79
CA ARG A 36 -0.37 -2.28 -16.59
C ARG A 36 -1.79 -1.97 -16.11
N TYR A 37 -1.97 -0.92 -15.33
CA TYR A 37 -3.27 -0.42 -14.88
C TYR A 37 -3.94 0.57 -15.86
N ASN A 38 -3.48 0.63 -17.12
CA ASN A 38 -4.04 1.44 -18.20
C ASN A 38 -4.00 2.97 -17.97
N PHE A 39 -3.02 3.45 -17.20
CA PHE A 39 -2.77 4.90 -17.16
C PHE A 39 -2.28 5.37 -18.54
N PRO A 40 -2.72 6.55 -19.04
CA PRO A 40 -2.31 7.05 -20.34
C PRO A 40 -0.78 7.19 -20.43
N ARG A 41 -0.17 6.58 -21.44
CA ARG A 41 1.30 6.56 -21.61
C ARG A 41 1.92 7.96 -21.59
N THR A 42 1.24 8.95 -22.15
CA THR A 42 1.66 10.35 -22.20
C THR A 42 1.69 11.02 -20.82
N LEU A 43 0.91 10.52 -19.86
CA LEU A 43 0.82 11.05 -18.49
C LEU A 43 1.69 10.28 -17.49
N ILE A 44 2.31 9.16 -17.89
CA ILE A 44 3.16 8.36 -16.99
C ILE A 44 4.25 9.19 -16.31
N PRO A 45 4.98 10.09 -17.01
CA PRO A 45 5.99 10.92 -16.34
C PRO A 45 5.39 11.81 -15.24
N ASN A 46 4.18 12.35 -15.46
CA ASN A 46 3.48 13.19 -14.48
C ASN A 46 3.10 12.38 -13.24
N TRP A 47 2.53 11.18 -13.44
CA TRP A 47 2.18 10.29 -12.35
C TRP A 47 3.38 9.79 -11.57
N VAL A 48 4.48 9.45 -12.24
CA VAL A 48 5.74 9.08 -11.59
C VAL A 48 6.27 10.21 -10.73
N CYS A 49 6.28 11.45 -11.25
CA CYS A 49 6.69 12.63 -10.51
C CYS A 49 5.82 12.86 -9.26
N LEU A 50 4.49 12.80 -9.42
CA LEU A 50 3.54 12.96 -8.33
C LEU A 50 3.76 11.92 -7.23
N ILE A 51 3.89 10.64 -7.58
CA ILE A 51 4.07 9.54 -6.63
C ILE A 51 5.44 9.62 -5.95
N GLU A 52 6.50 10.04 -6.65
CA GLU A 52 7.83 10.24 -6.07
C GLU A 52 7.79 11.31 -4.96
N HIS A 53 7.08 12.42 -5.18
CA HIS A 53 6.94 13.48 -4.19
C HIS A 53 5.94 13.15 -3.07
N ALA A 54 4.85 12.45 -3.38
CA ALA A 54 3.82 12.12 -2.42
C ALA A 54 4.28 11.04 -1.43
N SER A 55 4.80 9.92 -1.95
CA SER A 55 5.07 8.74 -1.13
C SER A 55 6.50 8.23 -1.22
N GLY A 56 7.37 8.78 -2.08
CA GLY A 56 8.68 8.19 -2.35
C GLY A 56 8.58 6.83 -3.07
N ARG A 57 7.44 6.55 -3.71
CA ARG A 57 7.12 5.28 -4.40
C ARG A 57 6.92 4.08 -3.46
N THR A 58 6.55 4.30 -2.20
CA THR A 58 6.23 3.22 -1.26
C THR A 58 4.73 3.10 -1.00
N THR A 59 4.20 1.88 -0.98
CA THR A 59 2.75 1.62 -0.83
C THR A 59 2.25 1.69 0.61
N ASP A 60 3.14 1.80 1.59
CA ASP A 60 2.86 1.81 3.03
C ASP A 60 3.06 3.19 3.67
N LYS A 61 3.25 4.25 2.88
CA LYS A 61 3.43 5.60 3.39
C LYS A 61 2.16 6.06 4.11
N VAL A 62 2.31 6.47 5.37
CA VAL A 62 1.25 7.12 6.15
C VAL A 62 1.72 8.53 6.51
N THR A 63 0.88 9.52 6.24
CA THR A 63 1.15 10.93 6.59
C THR A 63 -0.02 11.48 7.39
N ASN A 64 0.26 11.89 8.63
CA ASN A 64 -0.71 12.55 9.49
C ASN A 64 -0.64 14.06 9.28
N HIS A 65 -1.78 14.68 9.01
CA HIS A 65 -1.88 16.12 8.79
C HIS A 65 -2.42 16.82 10.02
N ASN A 66 -2.04 18.09 10.22
CA ASN A 66 -2.45 18.90 11.36
C ASN A 66 -3.98 19.10 11.46
N ASN A 67 -4.71 18.91 10.36
CA ASN A 67 -6.17 19.04 10.29
C ASN A 67 -6.89 17.70 10.60
N SER A 68 -6.25 16.81 11.35
CA SER A 68 -6.84 15.57 11.86
C SER A 68 -7.27 14.56 10.78
N TYR A 69 -6.69 14.62 9.59
CA TYR A 69 -6.85 13.58 8.58
C TYR A 69 -5.51 12.93 8.25
N THR A 70 -5.59 11.72 7.71
CA THR A 70 -4.43 10.90 7.37
C THR A 70 -4.48 10.51 5.90
N SER A 71 -3.35 10.70 5.22
CA SER A 71 -3.11 10.27 3.84
C SER A 71 -2.42 8.90 3.83
N PHE A 72 -2.76 8.06 2.85
CA PHE A 72 -2.33 6.65 2.84
C PHE A 72 -1.78 6.19 1.49
N GLY A 73 -0.72 5.40 1.58
CA GLY A 73 -0.16 4.62 0.51
C GLY A 73 0.43 5.45 -0.62
N LEU A 74 0.40 4.87 -1.81
CA LEU A 74 1.19 5.32 -2.96
C LEU A 74 0.84 6.74 -3.43
N PHE A 75 -0.42 7.14 -3.28
CA PHE A 75 -0.97 8.38 -3.82
C PHE A 75 -1.25 9.47 -2.78
N GLN A 76 -1.04 9.18 -1.49
CA GLN A 76 -1.26 10.06 -0.32
C GLN A 76 -2.68 10.60 -0.14
#